data_AF-A0A840VEM1-F1
#
_entry.id   AF-A0A840VEM1-F1
#
_cell.length_a   1.000
_cell.length_b   1.000
_cell.length_c   1.000
_cell.angle_alpha   90.00
_cell.angle_beta   90.00
_cell.angle_gamma   90.00
#
_symmetry.space_group_name_H-M   'P 1'
#
loop_
_entity.id
_entity.type
_entity.pdbx_description
1 polymer ?
#
loop_
_entity_poly.entity_id
_entity_poly.type
_entity_poly.pdbx_seq_one_letter_code
_entity_poly.pdbx_strand_id
1 'polypeptide(L)' 'MHKPKNSTATRTLRRAAAHLTSRSEWLRRRREPDPRCRAVQLADAAECERLAATLLEMVEGGTK' A
#
# COMPACT_ATOMS: atom_id res chain seq x y z
N MET A 1 15.32 -27.76 14.50
CA MET A 1 14.73 -27.28 13.22
C MET A 1 14.13 -25.90 13.43
N HIS A 2 14.86 -24.82 13.12
CA HIS A 2 14.35 -23.45 13.24
C HIS A 2 13.58 -23.08 11.97
N LYS A 3 12.26 -22.87 12.08
CA LYS A 3 11.42 -22.38 10.97
C LYS A 3 11.90 -20.98 10.53
N PRO A 4 11.91 -20.67 9.22
CA PRO A 4 12.37 -19.39 8.73
C PRO A 4 11.42 -18.27 9.17
N LYS A 5 11.93 -17.36 10.01
CA LYS A 5 11.21 -16.16 10.50
C LYS A 5 10.78 -15.21 9.37
N ASN A 6 11.28 -15.39 8.15
CA ASN A 6 11.03 -14.55 6.98
C ASN A 6 9.64 -14.74 6.34
N SER A 7 8.96 -15.87 6.55
CA SER A 7 7.66 -16.16 5.90
C SER A 7 6.54 -15.24 6.41
N THR A 8 6.48 -15.01 7.73
CA THR A 8 5.43 -14.20 8.34
C THR A 8 5.59 -12.72 8.02
N ALA A 9 6.81 -12.18 8.11
CA ALA A 9 7.10 -10.79 7.78
C ALA A 9 6.74 -10.46 6.32
N THR A 10 7.17 -11.29 5.38
CA THR A 10 6.85 -11.14 3.96
C THR A 10 5.34 -11.18 3.69
N ARG A 11 4.62 -12.10 4.34
CA ARG A 11 3.16 -12.19 4.23
C ARG A 11 2.47 -10.95 4.80
N THR A 12 2.97 -10.40 5.91
CA THR A 12 2.45 -9.15 6.49
C THR A 12 2.67 -7.98 5.56
N LEU A 13 3.86 -7.83 4.97
CA LEU A 13 4.17 -6.76 4.02
C LEU A 13 3.27 -6.84 2.77
N ARG A 14 3.09 -8.03 2.18
CA ARG A 14 2.16 -8.24 1.04
C ARG A 14 0.72 -7.87 1.39
N ARG A 15 0.24 -8.21 2.58
CA ARG A 15 -1.11 -7.84 3.05
C ARG A 15 -1.25 -6.34 3.25
N ALA A 16 -0.23 -5.69 3.81
CA ALA A 16 -0.21 -4.25 3.99
C ALA A 16 -0.22 -3.51 2.63
N ALA A 17 0.58 -3.97 1.67
CA ALA A 17 0.56 -3.45 0.30
C ALA A 17 -0.82 -3.58 -0.35
N ALA A 18 -1.44 -4.77 -0.27
CA ALA A 18 -2.80 -4.98 -0.81
C ALA A 18 -3.85 -4.08 -0.15
N HIS A 19 -3.75 -3.84 1.16
CA HIS A 19 -4.64 -2.93 1.88
C HIS A 19 -4.50 -1.48 1.39
N LEU A 20 -3.26 -1.01 1.20
CA LEU A 20 -2.98 0.32 0.68
C LEU A 20 -3.48 0.49 -0.75
N THR A 21 -3.29 -0.50 -1.62
CA THR A 21 -3.86 -0.51 -2.97
C THR A 21 -5.38 -0.40 -2.94
N SER A 22 -6.06 -1.24 -2.15
CA SER A 22 -7.52 -1.18 -2.00
C SER A 22 -8.00 0.20 -1.48
N ARG A 23 -7.27 0.78 -0.52
CA ARG A 23 -7.58 2.11 -0.01
C ARG A 23 -7.40 3.20 -1.06
N SER A 24 -6.34 3.15 -1.87
CA SER A 24 -6.11 4.10 -2.96
C SER A 24 -7.24 4.06 -3.99
N GLU A 25 -7.70 2.86 -4.37
CA GLU A 25 -8.84 2.69 -5.29
C GLU A 25 -10.12 3.27 -4.72
N TRP A 26 -10.39 3.02 -3.43
CA TRP A 26 -11.54 3.57 -2.74
C TRP A 26 -11.50 5.11 -2.70
N LEU A 27 -10.35 5.70 -2.36
CA LEU A 27 -10.16 7.15 -2.34
C LEU A 27 -10.39 7.76 -3.73
N ARG A 28 -9.89 7.13 -4.80
CA ARG A 28 -10.13 7.59 -6.18
C ARG A 28 -11.59 7.52 -6.59
N ARG A 29 -12.32 6.48 -6.18
CA ARG A 29 -13.73 6.24 -6.54
C ARG A 29 -14.73 7.04 -5.70
N ARG A 30 -14.38 7.37 -4.45
CA ARG A 30 -15.24 8.17 -3.57
C ARG A 30 -15.51 9.53 -4.21
N ARG A 31 -16.78 9.92 -4.28
CA ARG A 31 -17.17 11.28 -4.68
C ARG A 31 -16.89 12.24 -3.53
N GLU A 32 -16.28 13.37 -3.85
CA GLU A 32 -16.04 14.49 -2.94
C GLU A 32 -16.40 15.78 -3.70
N PRO A 33 -17.49 16.47 -3.32
CA PRO A 33 -17.94 17.66 -4.03
C PRO A 33 -17.03 18.88 -3.86
N ASP A 34 -16.31 18.99 -2.74
CA ASP A 34 -15.37 20.10 -2.53
C ASP A 34 -14.06 19.82 -3.30
N PRO A 35 -13.66 20.68 -4.26
CA PRO A 35 -12.44 20.47 -5.05
C PRO A 35 -11.17 20.46 -4.20
N ARG A 36 -11.11 21.19 -3.08
CA ARG A 36 -9.96 21.19 -2.17
C ARG A 36 -9.88 19.87 -1.42
N CYS A 37 -11.00 19.40 -0.87
CA CYS A 37 -11.07 18.09 -0.22
C CYS A 37 -10.77 16.95 -1.21
N ARG A 38 -11.24 17.08 -2.47
CA ARG A 38 -10.93 16.13 -3.54
C ARG A 38 -9.43 16.09 -3.86
N ALA A 39 -8.77 17.24 -3.89
CA ALA A 39 -7.32 17.29 -4.10
C ALA A 39 -6.55 16.58 -2.97
N VAL A 40 -6.93 16.81 -1.71
CA VAL A 40 -6.33 16.09 -0.57
C VAL A 40 -6.58 14.59 -0.67
N GLN A 41 -7.81 14.18 -0.99
CA GLN A 41 -8.16 12.76 -1.18
C GLN A 41 -7.34 12.09 -2.29
N LEU A 42 -7.08 12.78 -3.40
CA LEU A 42 -6.23 12.26 -4.48
C LEU A 42 -4.76 12.20 -4.09
N ALA A 43 -4.27 13.16 -3.31
CA ALA A 43 -2.92 13.12 -2.74
C ALA A 43 -2.75 11.92 -1.79
N ASP A 44 -3.73 11.67 -0.91
CA ASP A 44 -3.75 10.50 -0.02
C ASP A 44 -3.77 9.18 -0.82
N ALA A 45 -4.50 9.14 -1.94
CA ALA A 45 -4.52 7.98 -2.82
C ALA A 45 -3.15 7.70 -3.45
N ALA A 46 -2.48 8.75 -3.96
CA ALA A 46 -1.13 8.65 -4.51
C ALA A 46 -0.11 8.21 -3.45
N GLU A 47 -0.24 8.71 -2.22
CA GLU A 47 0.62 8.28 -1.12
C GLU A 47 0.41 6.80 -0.76
N CYS A 48 -0.84 6.33 -0.75
CA CYS A 48 -1.13 4.90 -0.56
C CYS A 48 -0.48 4.03 -1.66
N GLU A 49 -0.54 4.47 -2.92
CA GLU A 49 0.10 3.77 -4.05
C GLU A 49 1.62 3.71 -3.90
N ARG A 50 2.25 4.84 -3.54
CA ARG A 50 3.70 4.92 -3.31
C ARG A 50 4.15 4.00 -2.19
N LEU A 51 3.42 3.98 -1.07
CA LEU A 51 3.72 3.09 0.05
C LEU A 51 3.51 1.62 -0.32
N ALA A 52 2.44 1.29 -1.06
CA ALA A 52 2.21 -0.08 -1.53
C ALA A 52 3.36 -0.58 -2.40
N ALA A 53 3.82 0.24 -3.36
CA ALA A 53 4.98 -0.07 -4.20
C ALA A 53 6.25 -0.29 -3.36
N THR A 54 6.53 0.61 -2.41
CA THR A 54 7.68 0.48 -1.50
C THR A 54 7.65 -0.85 -0.73
N LEU A 55 6.48 -1.24 -0.20
CA LEU A 55 6.35 -2.51 0.54
C LEU A 55 6.54 -3.73 -0.36
N LEU A 56 6.11 -3.67 -1.62
CA LEU A 56 6.33 -4.74 -2.60
C LEU A 56 7.80 -4.83 -3.00
N GLU A 57 8.47 -3.70 -3.20
CA GLU A 57 9.92 -3.65 -3.44
C GLU A 57 10.71 -4.25 -2.28
N MET A 58 10.30 -4.01 -1.02
CA MET A 58 10.94 -4.65 0.14
C MET A 58 10.77 -6.17 0.16
N VAL A 59 9.63 -6.67 -0.35
CA VAL A 59 9.33 -8.10 -0.45
C VAL A 59 10.14 -8.76 -1.56
N GLU A 60 10.36 -8.07 -2.67
CA GLU A 60 11.09 -8.58 -3.85
C GLU A 60 12.61 -8.38 -3.71
N GLY A 61 13.02 -7.25 -3.13
CA GLY A 61 14.40 -6.80 -2.95
C GLY A 61 15.16 -7.45 -1.79
N GLY A 62 14.52 -8.30 -0.98
CA GLY A 62 15.19 -9.13 0.04
C GLY A 62 16.08 -10.25 -0.53
N THR A 63 16.44 -10.18 -1.81
CA THR A 63 17.24 -11.16 -2.57
C THR A 63 18.51 -10.58 -3.19
N LYS A 64 19.08 -9.52 -2.59
CA LYS A 64 20.42 -9.04 -2.93
C LYS A 64 21.32 -8.96 -1.71
#